data_AF-A0A924YSY9-F1
#
_entry.id   AF-A0A924YSY9-F1
#
_cell.length_a   1.000
_cell.length_b   1.000
_cell.length_c   1.000
_cell.angle_alpha   90.00
_cell.angle_beta   90.00
_cell.angle_gamma   90.00
#
_symmetry.space_group_name_H-M   'P 1'
#
loop_
_entity.id
_entity.type
_entity.pdbx_description
1 polymer ?
#
loop_
_entity_poly.entity_id
_entity_poly.type
_entity_poly.pdbx_seq_one_letter_code
_entity_poly.pdbx_strand_id
1 'polypeptide(L)'
;MKSFSELTRKEKSIERLRWLCVPAAAVLGVLALHIIAGFVMPPALAQLPGSAAMPTSDFRRLFLHSVSGLLTAAVFVIAGAKTAPRGRLATAIVLAGLWNLAALSSHVLVHLSRGTPHYMHFVVEAVGAAGAAVAIWYSEKSKGRRQ
;
A
#
# COMPACT_ATOMS: atom_id res chain seq x y z
N MET A 1 23.56 -14.05 6.22
CA MET A 1 22.46 -14.74 6.95
C MET A 1 22.51 -16.21 6.58
N LYS A 2 22.31 -17.14 7.55
CA LYS A 2 22.31 -18.60 7.32
C LYS A 2 21.19 -19.01 6.36
N SER A 3 21.44 -19.98 5.48
CA SER A 3 20.42 -20.47 4.53
C SER A 3 19.21 -21.07 5.27
N PHE A 4 18.02 -21.05 4.65
CA PHE A 4 16.82 -21.67 5.26
C PHE A 4 17.03 -23.16 5.55
N SER A 5 17.85 -23.86 4.74
CA SER A 5 18.20 -25.26 4.96
C SER A 5 18.96 -25.48 6.28
N GLU A 6 19.79 -24.51 6.68
CA GLU A 6 20.68 -24.57 7.86
C GLU A 6 20.00 -24.18 9.19
N LEU A 7 18.76 -23.70 9.13
CA LEU A 7 18.03 -23.28 10.33
C LEU A 7 17.53 -24.47 11.14
N THR A 8 17.56 -24.32 12.46
CA THR A 8 16.96 -25.27 13.40
C THR A 8 15.45 -25.33 13.21
N ARG A 9 14.80 -26.42 13.66
CA ARG A 9 13.34 -26.60 13.52
C ARG A 9 12.53 -25.44 14.12
N LYS A 10 13.01 -24.86 15.23
CA LYS A 10 12.41 -23.72 15.92
C LYS A 10 12.57 -22.41 15.14
N GLU A 11 13.73 -22.18 14.52
CA GLU A 11 13.94 -20.98 13.69
C GLU A 11 13.11 -21.05 12.40
N LYS A 12 13.00 -22.25 11.80
CA LYS A 12 12.14 -22.49 10.63
C LYS A 12 10.67 -22.20 10.92
N SER A 13 10.15 -22.55 12.10
CA SER A 13 8.76 -22.25 12.47
C SER A 13 8.52 -20.76 12.69
N ILE A 14 9.46 -20.07 13.35
CA ILE A 14 9.40 -18.60 13.53
C ILE A 14 9.44 -17.89 12.18
N GLU A 15 10.28 -18.33 11.26
CA GLU A 15 10.36 -17.73 9.93
C GLU A 15 9.07 -17.91 9.14
N ARG A 16 8.45 -19.09 9.17
CA ARG A 16 7.13 -19.33 8.55
C ARG A 16 6.04 -18.46 9.19
N LEU A 17 6.04 -18.31 10.51
CA LEU A 17 5.08 -17.46 11.21
C LEU A 17 5.23 -15.99 10.76
N ARG A 18 6.46 -15.50 10.61
CA ARG A 18 6.72 -14.15 10.10
C ARG A 18 6.21 -13.95 8.68
N TRP A 19 6.39 -14.95 7.80
CA TRP A 19 5.83 -14.91 6.46
C TRP A 19 4.29 -14.88 6.46
N LEU A 20 3.65 -15.62 7.36
CA LEU A 20 2.19 -15.55 7.55
C LEU A 20 1.73 -14.16 8.02
N CYS A 21 2.55 -13.47 8.82
CA CYS A 21 2.24 -12.12 9.28
C CYS A 21 2.39 -11.03 8.22
N VAL A 22 3.13 -11.26 7.13
CA VAL A 22 3.34 -10.26 6.05
C VAL A 22 2.03 -9.73 5.45
N PRO A 23 1.10 -10.57 4.96
CA PRO A 23 -0.18 -10.08 4.42
C PRO A 23 -1.02 -9.41 5.51
N ALA A 24 -1.05 -9.95 6.72
CA ALA A 24 -1.79 -9.37 7.84
C ALA A 24 -1.26 -7.96 8.17
N ALA A 25 0.05 -7.77 8.21
CA ALA A 25 0.67 -6.48 8.46
C ALA A 25 0.41 -5.46 7.34
N ALA A 26 0.40 -5.90 6.08
CA ALA A 26 0.06 -5.05 4.94
C ALA A 26 -1.38 -4.51 5.05
N VAL A 27 -2.34 -5.39 5.37
CA VAL A 27 -3.75 -5.02 5.55
C VAL A 27 -3.95 -4.14 6.79
N LEU A 28 -3.33 -4.50 7.93
CA LEU A 28 -3.41 -3.70 9.16
C LEU A 28 -2.79 -2.31 8.99
N GLY A 29 -1.71 -2.19 8.21
CA GLY A 29 -1.11 -0.90 7.87
C GLY A 29 -2.09 0.00 7.13
N VAL A 30 -2.80 -0.54 6.14
CA VAL A 30 -3.85 0.17 5.41
C VAL A 30 -4.99 0.58 6.35
N LEU A 31 -5.45 -0.33 7.22
CA LEU A 31 -6.50 -0.04 8.19
C LEU A 31 -6.10 1.08 9.14
N ALA A 32 -4.88 1.04 9.68
CA ALA A 32 -4.36 2.08 10.56
C ALA A 32 -4.31 3.44 9.85
N LEU A 33 -3.88 3.48 8.58
CA LEU A 33 -3.90 4.71 7.78
C LEU A 33 -5.33 5.26 7.63
N HIS A 34 -6.32 4.40 7.37
CA HIS A 34 -7.71 4.82 7.26
C HIS A 34 -8.26 5.39 8.57
N ILE A 35 -7.94 4.76 9.69
CA ILE A 35 -8.33 5.25 11.03
C ILE A 35 -7.72 6.63 11.27
N ILE A 36 -6.41 6.80 11.03
CA ILE A 36 -5.71 8.08 11.21
C ILE A 36 -6.30 9.15 10.27
N ALA A 37 -6.54 8.81 9.01
CA ALA A 37 -7.14 9.73 8.04
C ALA A 37 -8.55 10.17 8.50
N GLY A 38 -9.34 9.26 9.08
CA GLY A 38 -10.66 9.57 9.64
C GLY A 38 -10.62 10.53 10.82
N PHE A 39 -9.56 10.49 11.65
CA PHE A 39 -9.38 11.45 12.74
C PHE A 39 -8.85 12.82 12.27
N VAL A 40 -8.05 12.84 11.20
CA VAL A 40 -7.42 14.07 10.69
C VAL A 40 -8.34 14.83 9.72
N MET A 41 -9.24 14.13 9.02
CA MET A 41 -10.16 14.77 8.08
C MET A 41 -11.30 15.50 8.82
N PRO A 42 -11.53 16.80 8.52
CA PRO A 42 -12.67 17.54 9.04
C PRO A 42 -14.01 16.83 8.70
N PRO A 43 -15.00 16.82 9.61
CA PRO A 43 -16.28 16.16 9.41
C PRO A 43 -17.07 16.70 8.21
N ALA A 44 -16.78 17.94 7.77
CA ALA A 44 -17.33 18.51 6.54
C ALA A 44 -16.95 17.73 5.26
N LEU A 45 -15.83 17.00 5.27
CA LEU A 45 -15.39 16.15 4.15
C LEU A 45 -15.87 14.69 4.28
N ALA A 46 -16.41 14.30 5.44
CA ALA A 46 -17.03 13.00 5.67
C ALA A 46 -18.51 12.94 5.25
N GLN A 47 -19.07 14.07 4.79
CA GLN A 47 -20.46 14.15 4.35
C GLN A 47 -20.70 13.37 3.07
N LEU A 48 -21.89 12.74 2.98
CA LEU A 48 -22.32 11.98 1.81
C LEU A 48 -22.39 12.87 0.55
N PRO A 49 -22.14 12.30 -0.65
CA PRO A 49 -22.32 13.01 -1.91
C PRO A 49 -23.75 13.55 -2.02
N GLY A 50 -23.91 14.87 -2.24
CA GLY A 50 -25.23 15.52 -2.41
C GLY A 50 -25.76 16.30 -1.19
N SER A 51 -24.98 16.43 -0.12
CA SER A 51 -25.32 17.31 1.01
C SER A 51 -25.34 18.79 0.59
N ALA A 52 -26.30 19.57 1.10
CA ALA A 52 -26.47 20.99 0.80
C ALA A 52 -25.27 21.89 1.21
N ALA A 53 -24.34 21.37 2.02
CA ALA A 53 -23.12 22.07 2.44
C ALA A 53 -21.91 21.77 1.54
N MET A 54 -22.11 21.15 0.36
CA MET A 54 -21.02 20.79 -0.56
C MET A 54 -20.35 22.03 -1.18
N PRO A 55 -19.04 22.24 -0.97
CA PRO A 55 -18.28 23.23 -1.73
C PRO A 55 -18.15 22.77 -3.18
N THR A 56 -18.38 23.66 -4.13
CA THR A 56 -18.34 23.44 -5.59
C THR A 56 -16.94 23.10 -6.15
N SER A 57 -15.89 23.01 -5.32
CA SER A 57 -14.53 22.73 -5.80
C SER A 57 -14.20 21.23 -5.73
N ASP A 58 -14.50 20.52 -6.82
CA ASP A 58 -14.14 19.12 -7.08
C ASP A 58 -12.64 18.80 -6.89
N PHE A 59 -11.77 19.81 -7.02
CA PHE A 59 -10.32 19.65 -6.92
C PHE A 59 -9.88 19.09 -5.55
N ARG A 60 -10.45 19.59 -4.45
CA ARG A 60 -10.03 19.15 -3.11
C ARG A 60 -10.39 17.68 -2.88
N ARG A 61 -11.53 17.23 -3.41
CA ARG A 61 -11.99 15.85 -3.30
C ARG A 61 -11.16 14.91 -4.17
N LEU A 62 -10.91 15.28 -5.43
CA LEU A 62 -10.04 14.55 -6.34
C LEU A 62 -8.61 14.44 -5.80
N PHE A 63 -8.07 15.54 -5.27
CA PHE A 63 -6.74 15.57 -4.68
C PHE A 63 -6.65 14.68 -3.44
N LEU A 64 -7.57 14.83 -2.49
CA LEU A 64 -7.58 14.01 -1.27
C LEU A 64 -7.77 12.52 -1.57
N HIS A 65 -8.63 12.20 -2.54
CA HIS A 65 -8.86 10.81 -2.94
C HIS A 65 -7.63 10.22 -3.64
N SER A 66 -6.95 11.00 -4.48
CA SER A 66 -5.68 10.60 -5.13
C SER A 66 -4.57 10.40 -4.10
N VAL A 67 -4.37 11.36 -3.20
CA VAL A 67 -3.36 11.26 -2.12
C VAL A 67 -3.64 10.07 -1.23
N SER A 68 -4.91 9.81 -0.88
CA SER A 68 -5.29 8.65 -0.09
C SER A 68 -4.96 7.34 -0.81
N GLY A 69 -5.26 7.22 -2.10
CA GLY A 69 -4.90 6.03 -2.90
C GLY A 69 -3.40 5.80 -2.97
N LEU A 70 -2.63 6.87 -3.22
CA LEU A 70 -1.17 6.82 -3.26
C LEU A 70 -0.57 6.36 -1.92
N LEU A 71 -1.03 6.95 -0.82
CA LEU A 71 -0.56 6.60 0.53
C LEU A 71 -0.97 5.19 0.91
N THR A 72 -2.19 4.77 0.57
CA THR A 72 -2.69 3.43 0.86
C THR A 72 -1.85 2.36 0.17
N ALA A 73 -1.61 2.52 -1.13
CA ALA A 73 -0.76 1.62 -1.90
C ALA A 73 0.67 1.58 -1.35
N ALA A 74 1.23 2.73 -1.01
CA ALA A 74 2.58 2.82 -0.44
C ALA A 74 2.68 2.15 0.95
N VAL A 75 1.72 2.39 1.83
CA VAL A 75 1.68 1.81 3.18
C VAL A 75 1.50 0.30 3.12
N PHE A 76 0.64 -0.21 2.25
CA PHE A 76 0.47 -1.66 2.04
C PHE A 76 1.80 -2.33 1.71
N VAL A 77 2.54 -1.79 0.75
CA VAL A 77 3.85 -2.31 0.32
C VAL A 77 4.90 -2.18 1.43
N ILE A 78 5.02 -1.00 2.06
CA ILE A 78 6.03 -0.76 3.11
C ILE A 78 5.79 -1.60 4.34
N ALA A 79 4.55 -1.68 4.83
CA ALA A 79 4.20 -2.43 6.03
C ALA A 79 4.47 -3.93 5.84
N GLY A 80 4.02 -4.50 4.72
CA GLY A 80 4.29 -5.89 4.39
C GLY A 80 5.78 -6.17 4.20
N ALA A 81 6.49 -5.34 3.44
CA ALA A 81 7.93 -5.52 3.20
C ALA A 81 8.78 -5.38 4.47
N LYS A 82 8.43 -4.47 5.39
CA LYS A 82 9.15 -4.32 6.67
C LYS A 82 8.95 -5.52 7.60
N THR A 83 7.81 -6.20 7.48
CA THR A 83 7.46 -7.38 8.29
C THR A 83 8.15 -8.65 7.77
N ALA A 84 8.60 -8.63 6.51
CA ALA A 84 9.28 -9.76 5.91
C ALA A 84 10.60 -10.09 6.65
N PRO A 85 10.82 -11.37 7.03
CA PRO A 85 12.03 -11.77 7.73
C PRO A 85 13.29 -11.66 6.86
N ARG A 86 13.15 -11.85 5.54
CA ARG A 86 14.20 -11.80 4.52
C ARG A 86 13.63 -11.32 3.20
N GLY A 87 14.50 -10.94 2.27
CA GLY A 87 14.09 -10.62 0.89
C GLY A 87 13.13 -9.44 0.80
N ARG A 88 13.29 -8.42 1.65
CA ARG A 88 12.36 -7.29 1.78
C ARG A 88 12.02 -6.62 0.44
N LEU A 89 13.01 -6.48 -0.43
CA LEU A 89 12.82 -5.96 -1.78
C LEU A 89 11.93 -6.87 -2.64
N ALA A 90 12.19 -8.18 -2.62
CA ALA A 90 11.37 -9.15 -3.36
C ALA A 90 9.92 -9.12 -2.83
N THR A 91 9.73 -9.08 -1.51
CA THR A 91 8.41 -8.93 -0.90
C THR A 91 7.74 -7.62 -1.33
N ALA A 92 8.47 -6.51 -1.37
CA ALA A 92 7.93 -5.22 -1.82
C ALA A 92 7.47 -5.28 -3.29
N ILE A 93 8.26 -5.91 -4.17
CA ILE A 93 7.90 -6.09 -5.59
C ILE A 93 6.64 -6.95 -5.73
N VAL A 94 6.57 -8.09 -5.01
CA VAL A 94 5.40 -8.98 -5.05
C VAL A 94 4.15 -8.26 -4.53
N LEU A 95 4.24 -7.55 -3.41
CA LEU A 95 3.11 -6.80 -2.86
C LEU A 95 2.68 -5.65 -3.77
N ALA A 96 3.63 -4.95 -4.41
CA ALA A 96 3.31 -3.91 -5.38
C ALA A 96 2.59 -4.48 -6.61
N GLY A 97 3.04 -5.64 -7.11
CA GLY A 97 2.37 -6.35 -8.20
C GLY A 97 0.96 -6.79 -7.83
N LEU A 98 0.77 -7.37 -6.63
CA LEU A 98 -0.55 -7.77 -6.13
C LEU A 98 -1.48 -6.58 -5.96
N TRP A 99 -0.98 -5.45 -5.41
CA TRP A 99 -1.76 -4.23 -5.28
C TRP A 99 -2.20 -3.71 -6.65
N ASN A 100 -1.27 -3.63 -7.62
CA ASN A 100 -1.58 -3.17 -8.97
C ASN A 100 -2.60 -4.07 -9.67
N LEU A 101 -2.52 -5.38 -9.48
CA LEU A 101 -3.50 -6.30 -10.04
C LEU A 101 -4.88 -6.10 -9.41
N ALA A 102 -4.93 -5.90 -8.09
CA ALA A 102 -6.17 -5.59 -7.38
C ALA A 102 -6.75 -4.25 -7.83
N ALA A 103 -5.92 -3.20 -7.95
CA ALA A 103 -6.30 -1.87 -8.41
C ALA A 103 -6.78 -1.86 -9.87
N LEU A 104 -6.11 -2.63 -10.74
CA LEU A 104 -6.54 -2.80 -12.13
C LEU A 104 -7.91 -3.48 -12.19
N SER A 105 -8.12 -4.51 -11.39
CA SER A 105 -9.41 -5.21 -11.32
C SER A 105 -10.51 -4.28 -10.81
N SER A 106 -10.29 -3.60 -9.68
CA SER A 106 -11.31 -2.76 -9.04
C SER A 106 -11.63 -1.49 -9.82
N HIS A 107 -10.63 -0.83 -10.40
CA HIS A 107 -10.81 0.47 -11.03
C HIS A 107 -11.02 0.38 -12.54
N VAL A 108 -10.38 -0.59 -13.22
CA VAL A 108 -10.47 -0.70 -14.68
C VAL A 108 -11.47 -1.78 -15.08
N LEU A 109 -11.27 -3.02 -14.64
CA LEU A 109 -12.06 -4.15 -15.15
C LEU A 109 -13.52 -4.14 -14.68
N VAL A 110 -13.77 -3.78 -13.42
CA VAL A 110 -15.14 -3.72 -12.86
C VAL A 110 -15.92 -2.49 -13.35
N HIS A 111 -15.24 -1.41 -13.72
CA HIS A 111 -15.86 -0.11 -14.03
C HIS A 111 -15.58 0.36 -15.46
N LEU A 112 -15.48 -0.57 -16.42
CA LEU A 112 -15.09 -0.36 -17.81
C LEU A 112 -15.81 0.81 -18.53
N SER A 113 -17.00 1.22 -18.06
CA SER A 113 -17.85 2.27 -18.62
C SER A 113 -17.83 3.63 -17.90
N ARG A 114 -17.09 3.80 -16.79
CA ARG A 114 -17.15 5.02 -15.94
C ARG A 114 -16.10 6.12 -16.25
N GLY A 115 -15.35 6.00 -17.34
CA GLY A 115 -14.52 7.08 -17.89
C GLY A 115 -13.18 7.34 -17.19
N THR A 116 -12.54 8.46 -17.55
CA THR A 116 -11.16 8.89 -17.19
C THR A 116 -10.80 8.91 -15.70
N PRO A 117 -11.69 9.23 -14.75
CA PRO A 117 -11.33 9.30 -13.32
C PRO A 117 -10.84 7.97 -12.75
N HIS A 118 -11.44 6.85 -13.15
CA HIS A 118 -11.06 5.52 -12.65
C HIS A 118 -9.66 5.09 -13.12
N TYR A 119 -9.28 5.46 -14.34
CA TYR A 119 -7.92 5.24 -14.83
C TYR A 119 -6.88 6.07 -14.07
N MET A 120 -7.20 7.34 -13.78
CA MET A 120 -6.32 8.18 -12.95
C MET A 120 -6.12 7.58 -11.55
N HIS A 121 -7.17 7.01 -10.96
CA HIS A 121 -7.09 6.30 -9.69
C HIS A 121 -6.12 5.11 -9.74
N PHE A 122 -6.25 4.26 -10.76
CA PHE A 122 -5.32 3.16 -10.98
C PHE A 122 -3.87 3.64 -11.11
N VAL A 123 -3.62 4.69 -11.92
CA VAL A 123 -2.27 5.23 -12.13
C VAL A 123 -1.68 5.75 -10.83
N VAL A 124 -2.45 6.49 -10.04
CA VAL A 124 -1.98 7.06 -8.76
C VAL A 124 -1.64 5.96 -7.75
N GLU A 125 -2.49 4.95 -7.62
CA GLU A 125 -2.20 3.80 -6.76
C GLU A 125 -0.97 3.02 -7.24
N ALA A 126 -0.83 2.85 -8.56
CA ALA A 126 0.32 2.15 -9.13
C ALA A 126 1.63 2.89 -8.90
N VAL A 127 1.62 4.22 -9.00
CA VAL A 127 2.77 5.07 -8.66
C VAL A 127 3.09 4.96 -7.16
N GLY A 128 2.08 4.92 -6.29
CA GLY A 128 2.27 4.72 -4.85
C GLY A 128 2.95 3.39 -4.51
N ALA A 129 2.45 2.29 -5.10
CA ALA A 129 3.01 0.96 -4.92
C ALA A 129 4.45 0.85 -5.47
N ALA A 130 4.69 1.36 -6.68
CA ALA A 130 6.02 1.36 -7.30
C ALA A 130 7.00 2.24 -6.52
N GLY A 131 6.58 3.44 -6.11
CA GLY A 131 7.38 4.36 -5.30
C GLY A 131 7.79 3.75 -3.96
N ALA A 132 6.89 3.02 -3.30
CA ALA A 132 7.21 2.27 -2.09
C ALA A 132 8.25 1.17 -2.32
N ALA A 133 8.14 0.41 -3.42
CA ALA A 133 9.15 -0.60 -3.76
C ALA A 133 10.53 0.03 -4.04
N VAL A 134 10.58 1.17 -4.73
CA VAL A 134 11.81 1.95 -4.97
C VAL A 134 12.39 2.48 -3.65
N ALA A 135 11.55 2.96 -2.72
CA ALA A 135 12.01 3.42 -1.41
C ALA A 135 12.64 2.28 -0.60
N ILE A 136 12.07 1.06 -0.65
CA ILE A 136 12.65 -0.13 -0.04
C ILE A 136 13.99 -0.49 -0.71
N TRP A 137 14.07 -0.46 -2.04
CA TRP A 137 15.32 -0.69 -2.77
C TRP A 137 16.44 0.26 -2.33
N TYR A 138 16.13 1.56 -2.26
CA TYR A 138 17.09 2.57 -1.82
C TYR A 138 17.54 2.35 -0.37
N SER A 139 16.61 1.97 0.52
CA SER A 139 16.89 1.64 1.92
C SER A 139 17.83 0.44 2.06
N GLU A 140 17.61 -0.62 1.28
CA GLU A 140 18.47 -1.81 1.27
C GLU A 140 19.87 -1.49 0.70
N LYS A 141 19.94 -0.72 -0.39
CA LYS A 141 21.22 -0.27 -0.97
C LYS A 141 22.04 0.58 0.00
N SER A 142 21.39 1.45 0.76
CA SER A 142 22.04 2.30 1.78
C SER A 142 22.64 1.47 2.92
N LYS A 143 21.95 0.42 3.39
CA LYS A 143 22.47 -0.48 4.42
C LYS A 143 23.68 -1.29 3.97
N GLY A 144 23.69 -1.73 2.71
CA GLY A 144 24.81 -2.46 2.13
C GLY A 144 26.09 -1.62 1.97
N ARG A 145 25.99 -0.28 1.97
CA ARG A 145 27.16 0.62 1.91
C ARG A 145 27.77 0.96 3.28
N ARG A 146 27.10 0.61 4.38
CA ARG A 146 27.55 0.88 5.76
C ARG A 146 28.18 -0.32 6.44
N GLN A 147 28.26 -1.45 5.75
CA GLN A 147 28.96 -2.67 6.18
C GLN A 147 30.25 -2.80 5.37
#